data_AF-A0A965E0A2-F1
#
_entry.id   AF-A0A965E0A2-F1
#
_cell.length_a   1.000
_cell.length_b   1.000
_cell.length_c   1.000
_cell.angle_alpha   90.00
_cell.angle_beta   90.00
_cell.angle_gamma   90.00
#
_symmetry.space_group_name_H-M   'P 1'
#
loop_
_entity.id
_entity.type
_entity.pdbx_description
1 polymer ?
#
loop_
_entity_poly.entity_id
_entity_poly.type
_entity_poly.pdbx_seq_one_letter_code
_entity_poly.pdbx_strand_id
1 'polypeptide(L)'
;MYLISLIFGTTFVGVVAFLLGGSAKGRRAVVLAMRSLWLHKLRAFLSVLGIIIGTGAVIALMAFGEGSMQDALDDIRRMGATNVIVRSVKPPEDGSGGARRTRVAVYGLTRGDYEKISTLQSSGTLTRMVPMRVFPVEVRRLA
;
A
#
# COMPACT_ATOMS: atom_id res chain seq x y z
N MET A 1 22.67 3.56 -0.09
CA MET A 1 21.62 4.21 0.73
C MET A 1 21.99 4.28 2.21
N TYR A 2 22.38 3.16 2.85
CA TYR A 2 22.78 3.15 4.27
C TYR A 2 24.03 3.99 4.62
N LEU A 3 25.02 4.10 3.72
CA LEU A 3 26.27 4.84 3.99
C LEU A 3 26.05 6.36 4.15
N ILE A 4 25.13 6.95 3.37
CA ILE A 4 24.78 8.38 3.47
C ILE A 4 24.01 8.65 4.77
N SER A 5 23.07 7.77 5.15
CA SER A 5 22.32 7.89 6.40
C SER A 5 23.23 7.76 7.63
N LEU A 6 24.24 6.88 7.57
CA LEU A 6 25.23 6.70 8.65
C LEU A 6 26.11 7.95 8.85
N ILE A 7 26.64 8.53 7.78
CA ILE A 7 27.48 9.74 7.84
C ILE A 7 26.68 10.95 8.36
N PHE A 8 25.42 11.08 7.93
CA PHE A 8 24.54 12.14 8.42
C PHE A 8 24.24 11.97 9.90
N GLY A 9 23.96 10.74 10.35
CA GLY A 9 23.72 10.43 11.75
C GLY A 9 24.94 10.74 12.64
N THR A 10 26.13 10.30 12.27
CA THR A 10 27.34 10.52 13.07
C THR A 10 27.78 11.98 13.09
N THR A 11 27.64 12.69 11.96
CA THR A 11 27.99 14.11 11.86
C THR A 11 26.99 14.96 12.65
N PHE A 12 25.70 14.65 12.59
CA PHE A 12 24.67 15.34 13.35
C PHE A 12 24.86 15.14 14.86
N VAL A 13 25.07 13.91 15.31
CA VAL A 13 25.33 13.60 16.72
C VAL A 13 26.63 14.24 17.19
N GLY A 14 27.69 14.19 16.38
CA GLY A 14 28.99 14.81 16.70
C GLY A 14 28.92 16.34 16.80
N VAL A 15 28.19 17.01 15.90
CA VAL A 15 27.97 18.46 15.92
C VAL A 15 27.13 18.86 17.13
N VAL A 16 26.06 18.12 17.44
CA VAL A 16 25.23 18.35 18.63
C VAL A 16 26.05 18.16 19.91
N ALA A 17 26.84 17.10 19.99
CA ALA A 17 27.74 16.85 21.12
C ALA A 17 28.83 17.94 21.25
N PHE A 18 29.39 18.40 20.14
CA PHE A 18 30.40 19.48 20.11
C PHE A 18 29.81 20.83 20.54
N LEU A 19 28.59 21.15 20.10
CA LEU A 19 27.86 22.35 20.53
C LEU A 19 27.46 22.29 22.02
N LEU A 20 27.12 21.11 22.53
CA LEU A 20 26.74 20.91 23.94
C LEU A 20 27.97 20.83 24.88
N GLY A 21 29.10 20.30 24.41
CA GLY A 21 30.30 20.05 25.22
C GLY A 21 31.03 21.29 25.75
N GLY A 22 30.81 22.47 25.15
CA GLY A 22 31.52 23.70 25.51
C GLY A 22 30.92 24.50 26.69
N SER A 23 29.81 24.08 27.31
CA SER A 23 29.05 24.97 28.19
C SER A 23 28.84 24.43 29.61
N ALA A 24 29.75 24.79 30.52
CA ALA A 24 29.55 24.64 31.98
C ALA A 24 28.28 25.35 32.50
N LYS A 25 27.69 26.26 31.70
CA LYS A 25 26.42 26.95 32.00
C LYS A 25 25.20 26.05 31.85
N GLY A 26 25.25 25.05 30.95
CA GLY A 26 24.14 24.11 30.73
C GLY A 26 23.77 23.32 31.98
N ARG A 27 24.78 22.92 32.78
CA ARG A 27 24.55 22.21 34.06
C ARG A 27 23.72 23.02 35.04
N ARG A 28 23.95 24.34 35.13
CA ARG A 28 23.17 25.24 36.00
C ARG A 28 21.75 25.43 35.47
N ALA A 29 21.58 25.53 34.16
CA ALA A 29 20.28 25.66 33.52
C ALA A 29 19.41 24.42 33.73
N VAL A 30 19.97 23.21 33.60
CA VAL A 30 19.26 21.94 33.86
C VAL A 30 18.80 21.83 35.32
N VAL A 31 19.67 22.18 36.28
CA VAL A 31 19.31 22.18 37.70
C VAL A 31 18.19 23.18 38.00
N LEU A 32 18.25 24.38 37.41
CA LEU A 32 17.23 25.41 37.59
C LEU A 32 15.90 25.00 36.94
N ALA A 33 15.94 24.40 35.75
CA ALA A 33 14.77 23.87 35.05
C ALA A 33 14.10 22.74 35.83
N MET A 34 14.87 21.79 36.40
CA MET A 34 14.31 20.73 37.25
C MET A 34 13.65 21.28 38.51
N ARG A 35 14.24 22.30 39.14
CA ARG A 35 13.64 22.96 40.30
C ARG A 35 12.34 23.70 39.92
N SER A 36 12.30 24.33 38.75
CA SER A 36 11.11 25.00 38.20
C SER A 36 9.98 24.02 37.86
N LEU A 37 10.28 22.88 37.25
CA LEU A 37 9.31 21.82 36.97
C LEU A 37 8.68 21.28 38.26
N TRP A 38 9.46 21.18 39.34
CA TRP A 38 8.96 20.69 40.64
C TRP A 38 8.04 21.69 41.35
N LEU A 39 8.13 22.99 41.04
CA LEU A 39 7.21 24.01 41.55
C LEU A 39 5.82 23.94 40.90
N HIS A 40 5.72 23.47 39.65
CA HIS A 40 4.46 23.39 38.90
C HIS A 40 4.12 21.96 38.46
N LYS A 41 4.05 21.05 39.45
CA LYS A 41 3.86 19.60 39.23
C LYS A 41 2.67 19.25 38.35
N LEU A 42 1.51 19.89 38.53
CA LEU A 42 0.30 19.57 37.76
C LEU A 42 0.46 19.95 36.28
N ARG A 43 0.96 21.16 36.01
CA ARG A 43 1.16 21.65 34.64
C ARG A 43 2.22 20.82 33.91
N ALA A 44 3.36 20.57 34.55
CA ALA A 44 4.44 19.76 34.00
C ALA A 44 3.98 18.31 33.73
N PHE A 45 3.25 17.70 34.66
CA PHE A 45 2.73 16.35 34.52
C PHE A 45 1.73 16.23 33.37
N LEU A 46 0.75 17.15 33.28
CA LEU A 46 -0.23 17.16 32.19
C LEU A 46 0.42 17.36 30.82
N SER A 47 1.44 18.23 30.72
CA SER A 47 2.16 18.44 29.45
C SER A 47 2.93 17.20 29.00
N VAL A 48 3.65 16.53 29.92
CA VAL A 48 4.39 15.31 29.60
C VAL A 48 3.43 14.17 29.25
N LEU A 49 2.33 14.04 30.00
CA LEU A 49 1.28 13.05 29.73
C LEU A 49 0.69 13.22 28.33
N GLY A 50 0.41 14.47 27.91
CA GLY A 50 -0.08 14.77 26.57
C GLY A 50 0.89 14.35 25.46
N ILE A 51 2.20 14.59 25.65
CA ILE A 51 3.23 14.18 24.68
C ILE A 51 3.32 12.66 24.58
N ILE A 52 3.25 11.94 25.70
CA ILE A 52 3.34 10.47 25.71
C ILE A 52 2.11 9.85 25.03
N ILE A 53 0.91 10.29 25.39
CA ILE A 53 -0.33 9.79 24.78
C ILE A 53 -0.39 10.16 23.29
N GLY A 54 -0.02 11.39 22.94
CA GLY A 54 -0.03 11.89 21.57
C GLY A 54 0.95 11.16 20.65
N THR A 55 2.21 11.03 21.06
CA THR A 55 3.22 10.33 20.26
C THR A 55 2.94 8.82 20.20
N GLY A 56 2.49 8.21 21.31
CA GLY A 56 2.08 6.81 21.35
C GLY A 56 0.95 6.48 20.39
N ALA A 57 -0.10 7.32 20.32
CA ALA A 57 -1.22 7.12 19.40
C ALA A 57 -0.79 7.18 17.92
N VAL A 58 0.10 8.12 17.56
CA VAL A 58 0.60 8.24 16.17
C VAL A 58 1.49 7.05 15.80
N ILE A 59 2.38 6.62 16.70
CA ILE A 59 3.24 5.45 16.47
C ILE A 59 2.38 4.18 16.32
N ALA A 60 1.38 4.00 17.19
CA ALA A 60 0.46 2.87 17.11
C ALA A 60 -0.33 2.88 15.80
N LEU A 61 -0.89 4.02 15.40
CA LEU A 61 -1.60 4.16 14.13
C LEU A 61 -0.69 3.83 12.93
N MET A 62 0.55 4.31 12.94
CA MET A 62 1.51 4.01 11.88
C MET A 62 1.84 2.51 11.82
N ALA A 63 2.08 1.88 12.98
CA ALA A 63 2.32 0.44 13.06
C ALA A 63 1.11 -0.39 12.58
N PHE A 64 -0.11 0.01 12.95
CA PHE A 64 -1.33 -0.65 12.46
C PHE A 64 -1.57 -0.41 10.96
N GLY A 65 -1.29 0.81 10.48
CA GLY A 65 -1.48 1.19 9.08
C GLY A 65 -0.60 0.38 8.14
N GLU A 66 0.69 0.24 8.46
CA GLU A 66 1.61 -0.59 7.69
C GLU A 66 1.33 -2.08 7.86
N GLY A 67 1.05 -2.55 9.09
CA GLY A 67 0.81 -3.97 9.38
C GLY A 67 -0.46 -4.52 8.72
N SER A 68 -1.60 -3.86 8.89
CA SER A 68 -2.88 -4.34 8.33
C SER A 68 -2.91 -4.26 6.80
N MET A 69 -2.20 -3.30 6.21
CA MET A 69 -2.08 -3.18 4.76
C MET A 69 -1.26 -4.33 4.18
N GLN A 70 -0.18 -4.74 4.85
CA GLN A 70 0.64 -5.86 4.42
C GLN A 70 -0.16 -7.17 4.39
N ASP A 71 -0.93 -7.45 5.45
CA ASP A 71 -1.74 -8.66 5.56
C ASP A 71 -2.87 -8.68 4.51
N ALA A 72 -3.57 -7.57 4.33
CA ALA A 72 -4.62 -7.46 3.31
C ALA A 72 -4.06 -7.63 1.89
N LEU A 73 -2.88 -7.08 1.60
CA LEU A 73 -2.19 -7.27 0.32
C LEU A 73 -1.75 -8.71 0.13
N ASP A 74 -1.27 -9.38 1.17
CA ASP A 74 -0.87 -10.78 1.09
C ASP A 74 -2.06 -11.72 0.91
N ASP A 75 -3.20 -11.44 1.51
CA ASP A 75 -4.44 -12.17 1.25
C ASP A 75 -4.94 -11.94 -0.19
N ILE A 76 -4.86 -10.70 -0.70
CA ILE A 76 -5.17 -10.39 -2.12
C ILE A 76 -4.19 -11.10 -3.07
N ARG A 77 -2.90 -11.15 -2.73
CA ARG A 77 -1.89 -11.89 -3.51
C ARG A 77 -2.14 -13.40 -3.48
N ARG A 78 -2.52 -13.96 -2.33
CA ARG A 78 -2.89 -15.39 -2.17
C ARG A 78 -4.16 -15.74 -2.95
N MET A 79 -5.10 -14.82 -3.07
CA MET A 79 -6.28 -14.96 -3.93
C MET A 79 -5.96 -14.83 -5.44
N GLY A 80 -4.72 -14.54 -5.79
CA GLY A 80 -4.26 -14.54 -7.19
C GLY A 80 -4.43 -13.20 -7.88
N ALA A 81 -3.91 -12.12 -7.28
CA ALA A 81 -3.71 -10.81 -7.96
C ALA A 81 -2.70 -10.84 -9.12
N THR A 82 -2.29 -12.03 -9.57
CA THR A 82 -1.55 -12.31 -10.80
C THR A 82 -2.42 -12.91 -11.90
N ASN A 83 -3.72 -13.17 -11.65
CA ASN A 83 -4.64 -13.71 -12.65
C ASN A 83 -5.38 -12.60 -13.40
N VAL A 84 -4.99 -12.36 -14.65
CA VAL A 84 -5.72 -11.47 -15.57
C VAL A 84 -6.83 -12.26 -16.25
N ILE A 85 -8.10 -11.97 -15.92
CA ILE A 85 -9.27 -12.63 -16.51
C ILE A 85 -9.77 -11.79 -17.69
N VAL A 86 -9.39 -12.17 -18.92
CA VAL A 86 -9.88 -11.51 -20.13
C VAL A 86 -11.23 -12.11 -20.50
N ARG A 87 -12.29 -11.29 -20.48
CA ARG A 87 -13.65 -11.67 -20.90
C ARG A 87 -14.06 -10.81 -22.09
N SER A 88 -14.52 -11.43 -23.17
CA SER A 88 -15.16 -10.70 -24.27
C SER A 88 -16.58 -10.33 -23.84
N VAL A 89 -16.84 -9.04 -23.65
CA VAL A 89 -18.19 -8.51 -23.39
C VAL A 89 -18.88 -8.30 -24.74
N LYS A 90 -20.09 -8.85 -24.90
CA LYS A 90 -20.94 -8.58 -26.07
C LYS A 90 -21.31 -7.08 -26.05
N PRO A 91 -21.07 -6.30 -27.12
CA PRO A 91 -21.49 -4.93 -27.20
C PRO A 91 -23.00 -4.86 -27.05
N PRO A 92 -23.50 -3.80 -26.40
CA PRO A 92 -24.92 -3.52 -26.41
C PRO A 92 -25.38 -3.41 -27.88
N GLU A 93 -26.50 -4.06 -28.17
CA GLU A 93 -27.17 -3.93 -29.46
C GLU A 93 -27.85 -2.57 -29.51
N ASP A 94 -27.05 -1.52 -29.64
CA ASP A 94 -27.56 -0.18 -29.89
C ASP A 94 -27.93 -0.09 -31.37
N GLY A 95 -29.24 0.02 -31.61
CA GLY A 95 -29.88 -0.15 -32.90
C GLY A 95 -29.34 0.75 -34.01
N SER A 96 -29.17 0.14 -35.18
CA SER A 96 -29.44 0.78 -36.47
C SER A 96 -29.61 -0.32 -37.52
N GLY A 97 -30.87 -0.70 -37.74
CA GLY A 97 -31.24 -1.61 -38.81
C GLY A 97 -30.87 -1.01 -40.16
N GLY A 98 -29.90 -1.62 -40.84
CA GLY A 98 -29.46 -1.10 -42.12
C GLY A 98 -28.43 -1.91 -42.90
N ALA A 99 -28.03 -3.13 -42.55
CA ALA A 99 -27.23 -3.95 -43.45
C ALA A 99 -27.19 -5.45 -43.06
N ARG A 100 -27.53 -6.27 -44.04
CA ARG A 100 -27.12 -7.67 -44.27
C ARG A 100 -26.99 -8.58 -43.04
N ARG A 101 -27.95 -9.51 -42.94
CA ARG A 101 -27.94 -10.73 -42.11
C ARG A 101 -26.58 -11.48 -42.17
N THR A 102 -25.61 -11.07 -41.36
CA THR A 102 -24.45 -11.90 -41.00
C THR A 102 -24.74 -12.43 -39.62
N ARG A 103 -25.45 -13.56 -39.59
CA ARG A 103 -25.99 -14.22 -38.39
C ARG A 103 -24.89 -14.95 -37.59
N VAL A 104 -23.70 -14.37 -37.52
CA VAL A 104 -22.58 -14.87 -36.74
C VAL A 104 -21.89 -13.64 -36.16
N ALA A 105 -22.41 -13.16 -35.03
CA ALA A 105 -21.65 -12.26 -34.19
C ALA A 105 -20.49 -13.11 -33.62
N VAL A 106 -19.32 -13.02 -34.25
CA VAL A 106 -18.09 -13.68 -33.77
C VAL A 106 -17.72 -12.99 -32.46
N TYR A 107 -18.30 -13.49 -31.36
CA TYR A 107 -18.02 -13.05 -30.01
C TYR A 107 -17.29 -14.17 -29.28
N GLY A 108 -16.17 -13.79 -28.67
CA GLY A 108 -15.24 -14.70 -28.02
C GLY A 108 -13.82 -14.22 -28.24
N LEU A 109 -12.91 -14.68 -27.39
CA LEU A 109 -11.47 -14.54 -27.66
C LEU A 109 -11.17 -15.35 -28.94
N THR A 110 -10.78 -14.65 -30.01
CA THR A 110 -10.51 -15.28 -31.30
C THR A 110 -9.16 -16.00 -31.25
N ARG A 111 -8.93 -16.96 -32.15
CA ARG A 111 -7.62 -17.64 -32.26
C ARG A 111 -6.47 -16.65 -32.50
N GLY A 112 -6.72 -15.58 -33.25
CA GLY A 112 -5.76 -14.49 -33.45
C GLY A 112 -5.48 -13.65 -32.20
N ASP A 113 -6.42 -13.57 -31.25
CA ASP A 113 -6.22 -12.88 -29.97
C ASP A 113 -5.36 -13.74 -29.04
N TYR A 114 -5.54 -15.06 -29.08
CA TYR A 114 -4.69 -16.02 -28.37
C TYR A 114 -3.22 -15.91 -28.80
N GLU A 115 -2.96 -15.83 -30.10
CA GLU A 115 -1.59 -15.71 -30.64
C GLU A 115 -0.92 -14.40 -30.22
N LYS A 116 -1.65 -13.27 -30.24
CA LYS A 116 -1.13 -11.97 -29.75
C LYS A 116 -0.88 -11.92 -28.25
N ILE A 117 -1.63 -12.69 -27.46
CA ILE A 117 -1.40 -12.80 -26.02
C ILE A 117 -0.23 -13.77 -25.75
N SER A 118 -0.04 -14.79 -26.59
CA SER A 118 1.09 -15.72 -26.49
C SER A 118 2.45 -15.05 -26.76
N THR A 119 2.51 -14.06 -27.65
CA THR A 119 3.76 -13.31 -27.90
C THR A 119 4.17 -12.45 -26.71
N LEU A 120 3.22 -12.00 -25.87
CA LEU A 120 3.51 -11.31 -24.61
C LEU A 120 4.01 -12.27 -23.52
N GLN A 121 3.76 -13.58 -23.66
CA GLN A 121 4.26 -14.60 -22.74
C GLN A 121 5.78 -14.79 -22.87
N SER A 122 6.31 -14.67 -24.09
CA SER A 122 7.75 -14.75 -24.38
C SER A 122 8.57 -13.60 -23.77
N SER A 123 7.91 -12.52 -23.34
CA SER A 123 8.51 -11.35 -22.68
C SER A 123 8.78 -11.57 -21.16
N GLY A 124 8.32 -12.70 -20.61
CA GLY A 124 8.49 -13.03 -19.19
C GLY A 124 7.40 -12.46 -18.26
N THR A 125 6.39 -11.77 -18.80
CA THR A 125 5.30 -11.13 -18.04
C THR A 125 4.15 -12.10 -17.69
N LEU A 126 3.99 -13.23 -18.38
CA LEU A 126 2.89 -14.17 -18.18
C LEU A 126 3.43 -15.56 -17.77
N THR A 127 3.14 -15.98 -16.53
CA THR A 127 3.61 -17.28 -16.02
C THR A 127 2.77 -18.46 -16.51
N ARG A 128 1.44 -18.30 -16.67
CA ARG A 128 0.55 -19.40 -17.08
C ARG A 128 -0.73 -18.86 -17.70
N MET A 129 -1.18 -19.48 -18.78
CA MET A 129 -2.44 -19.16 -19.45
C MET A 129 -3.41 -20.33 -19.27
N VAL A 130 -4.63 -20.07 -18.77
CA VAL A 130 -5.65 -21.11 -18.55
C VAL A 130 -6.91 -20.77 -19.36
N PRO A 131 -7.28 -21.56 -20.36
CA PRO A 131 -8.53 -21.35 -21.08
C PRO A 131 -9.71 -21.73 -20.17
N MET A 132 -10.56 -20.77 -19.84
CA MET A 132 -11.78 -21.00 -19.06
C MET A 132 -13.00 -20.92 -19.99
N ARG A 133 -13.72 -22.04 -20.14
CA ARG A 133 -15.06 -22.06 -20.76
C ARG A 133 -16.09 -21.89 -19.65
N VAL A 134 -16.73 -20.72 -19.60
CA VAL A 134 -17.85 -20.47 -18.68
C VAL A 134 -19.13 -20.96 -19.35
N PHE A 135 -19.76 -21.99 -18.78
CA PHE A 135 -21.10 -22.39 -19.18
C PHE A 135 -22.10 -21.54 -18.38
N PRO A 136 -22.97 -20.75 -19.02
CA PRO A 136 -24.07 -20.10 -18.32
C PRO A 136 -25.05 -21.19 -17.91
N VAL A 137 -24.95 -21.67 -16.66
CA VAL A 137 -25.94 -22.56 -16.09
C VAL A 137 -27.11 -21.69 -15.67
N GLU A 138 -28.12 -21.59 -16.52
CA GLU A 138 -29.44 -21.07 -16.14
C GLU A 138 -30.01 -22.03 -15.10
N VAL A 139 -29.90 -21.66 -13.82
CA VAL A 139 -30.57 -22.37 -12.74
C VAL A 139 -32.07 -22.04 -12.84
N ARG A 140 -32.73 -22.64 -13.83
CA ARG A 140 -34.19 -22.65 -13.92
C ARG A 140 -34.67 -23.54 -12.77
N ARG A 141 -34.97 -22.92 -11.62
CA ARG A 141 -35.79 -23.56 -10.59
C ARG A 141 -37.08 -24.03 -11.27
N LEU A 142 -37.24 -25.34 -11.34
CA LEU A 142 -38.53 -25.95 -11.61
C LEU A 142 -39.26 -26.05 -10.27
N ALA A 143 -40.43 -25.41 -10.24
CA ALA A 143 -41.55 -25.55 -9.29
C ALA A 143 -41.22 -25.43 -7.80
#